data_AF-A0A934DKN7-F1
#
_entry.id   AF-A0A934DKN7-F1
#
_cell.length_a   1.000
_cell.length_b   1.000
_cell.length_c   1.000
_cell.angle_alpha   90.00
_cell.angle_beta   90.00
_cell.angle_gamma   90.00
#
_symmetry.space_group_name_H-M   'P 1'
#
loop_
_entity.id
_entity.type
_entity.pdbx_description
1 polymer ?
#
loop_
_entity_poly.entity_id
_entity_poly.type
_entity_poly.pdbx_seq_one_letter_code
_entity_poly.pdbx_strand_id
1 'polypeptide(L)'
;MDNGPDNTTADTKGSAAGQSGWRQKAGNLWQRLRLRRREPWNWLAQNFFAAFLPPGLLFHSWPLCALSLIGFAASCRSLPLPPMEHTGAKWLVPHIERLIGLESAWLAAPMTPRKKRQLWFLGIGAPLTAIMLWRQDLGPIGLAIAAFALWRVRRKNIEQGIDP
;
A
#
# COMPACT_ATOMS: atom_id res chain seq x y z
N MET A 1 39.45 -30.42 47.89
CA MET A 1 38.13 -30.47 47.23
C MET A 1 37.84 -29.06 46.75
N ASP A 2 38.18 -28.83 45.48
CA ASP A 2 37.92 -27.61 44.73
C ASP A 2 36.42 -27.47 44.47
N ASN A 3 35.88 -26.28 44.66
CA ASN A 3 34.60 -25.86 44.08
C ASN A 3 34.75 -24.40 43.66
N GLY A 4 35.14 -24.19 42.40
CA GLY A 4 35.18 -22.89 41.76
C GLY A 4 33.76 -22.42 41.40
N PRO A 5 33.33 -21.22 41.83
CA PRO A 5 32.07 -20.65 41.40
C PRO A 5 32.23 -19.99 40.02
N ASP A 6 31.50 -20.55 39.06
CA ASP A 6 31.39 -20.09 37.68
C ASP A 6 30.85 -18.66 37.57
N ASN A 7 31.66 -17.80 36.95
CA ASN A 7 31.32 -16.42 36.64
C ASN A 7 30.86 -16.35 35.17
N THR A 8 29.56 -16.58 34.91
CA THR A 8 29.03 -16.52 33.53
C THR A 8 27.57 -16.05 33.48
N THR A 9 27.29 -14.83 33.95
CA THR A 9 25.97 -14.19 33.73
C THR A 9 26.07 -12.68 33.52
N ALA A 10 26.92 -12.24 32.60
CA ALA A 10 26.95 -10.82 32.21
C ALA A 10 27.27 -10.68 30.72
N ASP A 11 26.30 -10.95 29.83
CA ASP A 11 26.33 -10.37 28.46
C ASP A 11 25.06 -10.53 27.60
N THR A 12 23.85 -10.45 28.18
CA THR A 12 22.59 -10.49 27.38
C THR A 12 21.66 -9.30 27.58
N LYS A 13 22.11 -8.22 28.25
CA LYS A 13 21.28 -7.00 28.45
C LYS A 13 21.51 -5.88 27.43
N GLY A 14 22.51 -5.98 26.54
CA GLY A 14 22.84 -4.92 25.57
C GLY A 14 21.95 -4.82 24.33
N SER A 15 21.20 -5.87 23.95
CA SER A 15 20.52 -5.91 22.64
C SER A 15 19.04 -5.47 22.66
N ALA A 16 18.39 -5.44 23.83
CA ALA A 16 16.98 -5.08 23.96
C ALA A 16 16.73 -3.55 23.90
N ALA A 17 17.68 -2.73 24.38
CA ALA A 17 17.55 -1.28 24.41
C ALA A 17 17.60 -0.66 22.99
N GLY A 18 18.47 -1.18 22.11
CA GLY A 18 18.62 -0.69 20.73
C GLY A 18 17.41 -1.00 19.81
N GLN A 19 16.72 -2.13 20.02
CA GLN A 19 15.52 -2.47 19.24
C GLN A 19 14.30 -1.59 19.59
N SER A 20 14.23 -1.10 20.84
CA SER A 20 13.13 -0.25 21.29
C SER A 20 13.11 1.11 20.57
N GLY A 21 14.28 1.75 20.40
CA GLY A 21 14.39 3.07 19.76
C GLY A 21 14.07 3.07 18.27
N TRP A 22 14.46 2.02 17.53
CA TRP A 22 14.14 1.91 16.10
C TRP A 22 12.66 1.67 15.85
N ARG A 23 12.02 0.82 16.67
CA ARG A 23 10.56 0.59 16.60
C ARG A 23 9.78 1.87 16.93
N GLN A 24 10.24 2.63 17.92
CA GLN A 24 9.63 3.92 18.28
C GLN A 24 9.81 4.98 17.18
N LYS A 25 11.01 5.09 16.59
CA LYS A 25 11.27 5.98 15.45
C LYS A 25 10.42 5.60 14.24
N ALA A 26 10.32 4.31 13.93
CA ALA A 26 9.46 3.81 12.84
C ALA A 26 7.98 4.12 13.13
N GLY A 27 7.51 3.94 14.36
CA GLY A 27 6.15 4.30 14.77
C GLY A 27 5.86 5.79 14.61
N ASN A 28 6.77 6.65 15.06
CA ASN A 28 6.64 8.11 14.93
C ASN A 28 6.66 8.55 13.46
N LEU A 29 7.50 7.93 12.63
CA LEU A 29 7.56 8.22 11.20
C LEU A 29 6.26 7.78 10.50
N TRP A 30 5.75 6.60 10.84
CA TRP A 30 4.46 6.11 10.36
C TRP A 30 3.30 7.00 10.78
N GLN A 31 3.30 7.48 12.03
CA GLN A 31 2.27 8.38 12.53
C GLN A 31 2.32 9.73 11.81
N ARG A 32 3.51 10.28 11.56
CA ARG A 32 3.70 11.50 10.76
C ARG A 32 3.25 11.32 9.32
N LEU A 33 3.60 10.20 8.68
CA LEU A 33 3.14 9.88 7.33
C LEU A 33 1.62 9.71 7.27
N ARG A 34 1.01 9.07 8.28
CA ARG A 34 -0.46 8.94 8.38
C ARG A 34 -1.15 10.28 8.55
N LEU A 35 -0.62 11.18 9.38
CA LEU A 35 -1.18 12.51 9.57
C LEU A 35 -1.08 13.33 8.28
N ARG A 36 0.06 13.26 7.58
CA ARG A 36 0.27 13.97 6.31
C ARG A 36 -0.56 13.41 5.15
N ARG A 37 -0.86 12.11 5.18
CA ARG A 37 -1.73 11.44 4.20
C ARG A 37 -3.22 11.72 4.44
N ARG A 38 -3.58 12.35 5.56
CA ARG A 38 -4.92 12.88 5.80
C ARG A 38 -5.13 14.26 5.18
N GLU A 39 -4.07 14.95 4.74
CA GLU A 39 -4.25 16.17 3.95
C GLU A 39 -4.79 15.80 2.58
N PRO A 40 -5.97 16.32 2.19
CA PRO A 40 -6.67 15.86 0.98
C PRO A 40 -5.86 16.12 -0.30
N TRP A 41 -5.07 17.20 -0.33
CA TRP A 41 -4.14 17.49 -1.42
C TRP A 41 -3.05 16.43 -1.58
N ASN A 42 -2.38 16.03 -0.49
CA ASN A 42 -1.33 15.02 -0.55
C ASN A 42 -1.91 13.65 -0.94
N TRP A 43 -3.08 13.29 -0.39
CA TRP A 43 -3.75 12.04 -0.75
C TRP A 43 -4.12 12.01 -2.24
N LEU A 44 -4.70 13.10 -2.75
CA LEU A 44 -5.09 13.21 -4.15
C LEU A 44 -3.86 13.17 -5.07
N ALA A 45 -2.80 13.90 -4.74
CA ALA A 45 -1.55 13.90 -5.49
C ALA A 45 -0.89 12.51 -5.50
N GLN A 46 -0.85 11.81 -4.36
CA GLN A 46 -0.34 10.43 -4.29
C GLN A 46 -1.11 9.48 -5.21
N ASN A 47 -2.44 9.53 -5.18
CA ASN A 47 -3.27 8.68 -6.04
C ASN A 47 -3.13 9.05 -7.52
N PHE A 48 -3.03 10.35 -7.83
CA PHE A 48 -2.84 10.86 -9.18
C PHE A 48 -1.51 10.38 -9.78
N PHE A 49 -0.39 10.56 -9.06
CA PHE A 49 0.91 10.08 -9.52
C PHE A 49 1.00 8.56 -9.54
N ALA A 50 0.38 7.86 -8.59
CA ALA A 50 0.29 6.40 -8.63
C ALA A 50 -0.50 5.91 -9.86
N ALA A 51 -1.54 6.64 -10.29
CA ALA A 51 -2.32 6.31 -11.47
C ALA A 51 -1.55 6.49 -12.80
N PHE A 52 -0.44 7.24 -12.81
CA PHE A 52 0.46 7.33 -13.97
C PHE A 52 1.41 6.13 -14.10
N LEU A 53 1.59 5.35 -13.04
CA LEU A 53 2.51 4.22 -13.07
C LEU A 53 2.05 3.13 -14.07
N PRO A 54 0.77 2.69 -14.07
CA PRO A 54 0.29 1.71 -15.06
C PRO A 54 0.45 2.14 -16.52
N PRO A 55 0.04 3.35 -16.96
CA PRO A 55 0.26 3.76 -18.35
C PRO A 55 1.75 3.97 -18.65
N GLY A 56 2.56 4.46 -17.71
CA GLY A 56 4.02 4.57 -17.90
C GLY A 56 4.67 3.20 -18.15
N LEU A 57 4.28 2.19 -17.40
CA LEU A 57 4.70 0.81 -17.58
C LEU A 57 4.15 0.19 -18.88
N LEU A 58 2.91 0.50 -19.25
CA LEU A 58 2.26 -0.02 -20.46
C LEU A 58 2.90 0.52 -21.75
N PHE A 59 3.27 1.80 -21.75
CA PHE A 59 3.90 2.47 -22.88
C PHE A 59 5.43 2.43 -22.84
N HIS A 60 6.04 1.70 -21.89
CA HIS A 60 7.50 1.64 -21.70
C HIS A 60 8.16 3.02 -21.56
N SER A 61 7.41 4.00 -21.07
CA SER A 61 7.85 5.38 -20.99
C SER A 61 8.56 5.60 -19.66
N TRP A 62 9.89 5.45 -19.70
CA TRP A 62 10.79 5.82 -18.60
C TRP A 62 10.48 7.20 -17.99
N PRO A 63 10.23 8.27 -18.77
CA PRO A 63 9.91 9.57 -18.17
C PRO A 63 8.57 9.56 -17.42
N LEU A 64 7.55 8.83 -17.89
CA LEU A 64 6.27 8.70 -17.16
C LEU A 64 6.43 7.89 -15.88
N CYS A 65 7.20 6.80 -15.91
CA CYS A 65 7.52 6.01 -14.72
C CYS A 65 8.32 6.83 -13.70
N ALA A 66 9.34 7.57 -14.16
CA ALA A 66 10.14 8.44 -13.31
C ALA A 66 9.28 9.57 -12.71
N LEU A 67 8.43 10.21 -13.51
CA LEU A 67 7.52 11.27 -13.05
C LEU A 67 6.49 10.74 -12.06
N SER A 68 5.96 9.54 -12.28
CA SER A 68 5.07 8.86 -11.33
C SER A 68 5.77 8.60 -10.00
N LEU A 69 6.98 8.02 -10.01
CA LEU A 69 7.73 7.71 -8.80
C LEU A 69 8.20 8.97 -8.05
N ILE A 70 8.76 9.95 -8.77
CA ILE A 70 9.22 11.21 -8.21
C ILE A 70 8.03 12.01 -7.68
N GLY A 71 6.94 12.11 -8.46
CA GLY A 71 5.73 12.80 -8.06
C GLY A 71 5.06 12.15 -6.85
N PHE A 72 5.02 10.83 -6.80
CA PHE A 72 4.53 10.08 -5.64
C PHE A 72 5.41 10.34 -4.40
N ALA A 73 6.74 10.25 -4.54
CA ALA A 73 7.68 10.52 -3.45
C ALA A 73 7.62 11.99 -2.98
N ALA A 74 7.46 12.93 -3.90
CA ALA A 74 7.28 14.35 -3.58
C ALA A 74 5.95 14.60 -2.86
N SER A 75 4.88 13.89 -3.23
CA SER A 75 3.56 13.96 -2.58
C SER A 75 3.53 13.34 -1.18
N CYS A 76 4.59 12.64 -0.77
CA CYS A 76 4.79 12.26 0.63
C CYS A 76 5.34 13.41 1.49
N ARG A 77 5.87 14.47 0.87
CA ARG A 77 6.24 15.71 1.55
C ARG A 77 5.01 16.62 1.62
N SER A 78 4.95 17.45 2.68
CA SER A 78 3.88 18.43 2.83
C SER A 78 4.00 19.45 1.70
N LEU A 79 3.07 19.41 0.75
CA LEU A 79 2.94 20.45 -0.25
C LEU A 79 2.41 21.71 0.45
N PRO A 80 3.07 22.88 0.29
CA PRO A 80 2.58 24.14 0.83
C PRO A 80 1.42 24.66 -0.02
N LEU A 81 0.32 23.91 -0.06
CA LEU A 81 -0.89 24.27 -0.79
C LEU A 81 -1.92 24.86 0.18
N PRO A 82 -2.70 25.87 -0.26
CA PRO A 82 -3.77 26.42 0.54
C PRO A 82 -4.81 25.33 0.86
N PRO A 83 -5.47 25.40 2.02
CA PRO A 83 -6.49 24.42 2.37
C PRO A 83 -7.58 24.39 1.29
N MET A 84 -7.99 23.17 0.95
CA MET A 84 -8.87 22.86 -0.19
C MET A 84 -10.25 23.54 -0.08
N GLU A 85 -10.64 23.90 1.14
CA GLU A 85 -11.83 24.67 1.48
C GLU A 85 -11.85 26.09 0.88
N HIS A 86 -10.68 26.67 0.63
CA HIS A 86 -10.53 28.01 0.05
C HIS A 86 -10.33 27.97 -1.48
N THR A 87 -10.33 26.79 -2.09
CA THR A 87 -10.19 26.62 -3.54
C THR A 87 -11.53 26.23 -4.18
N GLY A 88 -11.67 26.44 -5.49
CA GLY A 88 -12.88 26.03 -6.24
C GLY A 88 -13.19 24.52 -6.22
N ALA A 89 -12.28 23.71 -5.67
CA ALA A 89 -12.43 22.27 -5.47
C ALA A 89 -13.19 21.88 -4.19
N LYS A 90 -13.84 22.84 -3.50
CA LYS A 90 -14.60 22.61 -2.25
C LYS A 90 -15.60 21.44 -2.35
N TRP A 91 -16.21 21.22 -3.51
CA TRP A 91 -17.18 20.14 -3.71
C TRP A 91 -16.55 18.74 -3.64
N LEU A 92 -15.24 18.60 -3.91
CA LEU A 92 -14.52 17.32 -3.85
C LEU A 92 -14.13 16.92 -2.44
N VAL A 93 -14.02 17.89 -1.52
CA VAL A 93 -13.59 17.68 -0.13
C VAL A 93 -14.37 16.56 0.56
N PRO A 94 -15.72 16.55 0.60
CA PRO A 94 -16.46 15.49 1.29
C PRO A 94 -16.26 14.10 0.66
N HIS A 95 -16.04 14.02 -0.65
CA HIS A 95 -15.75 12.76 -1.32
C HIS A 95 -14.36 12.23 -0.94
N ILE A 96 -13.35 13.10 -0.95
CA ILE A 96 -11.98 12.76 -0.59
C ILE A 96 -11.91 12.35 0.88
N GLU A 97 -12.54 13.10 1.78
CA GLU A 97 -12.60 12.78 3.21
C GLU A 97 -13.27 11.44 3.46
N ARG A 98 -14.35 11.12 2.72
CA ARG A 98 -15.00 9.80 2.82
C ARG A 98 -14.08 8.67 2.36
N LEU A 99 -13.31 8.87 1.29
CA LEU A 99 -12.34 7.88 0.80
C LEU A 99 -11.16 7.70 1.76
N ILE A 100 -10.63 8.79 2.32
CA ILE A 100 -9.59 8.76 3.36
C ILE A 100 -10.14 8.06 4.61
N GLY A 101 -11.39 8.33 4.98
CA GLY A 101 -12.10 7.68 6.07
C GLY A 101 -12.22 6.18 5.85
N LEU A 102 -12.65 5.75 4.66
CA LEU A 102 -12.73 4.33 4.29
C LEU A 102 -11.37 3.65 4.30
N GLU A 103 -10.34 4.30 3.74
CA GLU A 103 -8.99 3.77 3.72
C GLU A 103 -8.43 3.62 5.14
N SER A 104 -8.62 4.65 5.98
CA SER A 104 -8.15 4.62 7.37
C SER A 104 -8.91 3.62 8.23
N ALA A 105 -10.22 3.46 8.04
CA ALA A 105 -11.02 2.42 8.66
C ALA A 105 -10.58 1.02 8.20
N TRP A 106 -10.33 0.84 6.90
CA TRP A 106 -9.80 -0.43 6.38
C TRP A 106 -8.42 -0.75 6.94
N LEU A 107 -7.54 0.26 7.06
CA LEU A 107 -6.22 0.11 7.68
C LEU A 107 -6.31 -0.21 9.17
N ALA A 108 -7.21 0.43 9.91
CA ALA A 108 -7.44 0.23 11.34
C ALA A 108 -8.19 -1.08 11.66
N ALA A 109 -8.91 -1.65 10.69
CA ALA A 109 -9.60 -2.93 10.87
C ALA A 109 -8.60 -4.03 11.29
N PRO A 110 -9.01 -4.95 12.18
CA PRO A 110 -8.14 -6.01 12.68
C PRO A 110 -7.58 -6.85 11.53
N MET A 111 -6.38 -7.40 11.74
CA MET A 111 -5.61 -8.11 10.72
C MET A 111 -6.23 -9.50 10.46
N THR A 112 -7.37 -9.54 9.77
CA THR A 112 -8.04 -10.79 9.40
C THR A 112 -7.21 -11.56 8.35
N PRO A 113 -7.33 -12.90 8.29
CA PRO A 113 -6.62 -13.70 7.28
C PRO A 113 -6.96 -13.28 5.85
N ARG A 114 -8.19 -12.80 5.62
CA ARG A 114 -8.62 -12.21 4.34
C ARG A 114 -7.83 -10.95 4.00
N LYS A 115 -7.69 -10.01 4.94
CA LYS A 115 -6.90 -8.78 4.77
C LYS A 115 -5.42 -9.08 4.57
N LYS A 116 -4.87 -10.07 5.29
CA LYS A 116 -3.49 -10.54 5.09
C LYS A 116 -3.29 -11.08 3.68
N ARG A 117 -4.22 -11.90 3.17
CA ARG A 117 -4.17 -12.43 1.80
C ARG A 117 -4.28 -11.31 0.76
N GLN A 118 -5.13 -10.31 0.98
CA GLN A 118 -5.23 -9.13 0.12
C GLN A 118 -3.93 -8.32 0.10
N LEU A 119 -3.31 -8.07 1.26
CA LEU A 119 -2.00 -7.42 1.36
C LEU A 119 -0.91 -8.22 0.66
N TRP A 120 -0.94 -9.55 0.77
CA TRP A 120 0.03 -10.43 0.10
C TRP A 120 -0.15 -10.40 -1.41
N PHE A 121 -1.39 -10.52 -1.88
CA PHE A 121 -1.72 -10.36 -3.30
C PHE A 121 -1.38 -8.97 -3.82
N LEU A 122 -1.56 -7.91 -3.03
CA LEU A 122 -1.19 -6.56 -3.45
C LEU A 122 0.33 -6.42 -3.50
N GLY A 123 1.03 -6.92 -2.47
CA GLY A 123 2.49 -6.80 -2.33
C GLY A 123 3.27 -7.61 -3.37
N ILE A 124 2.75 -8.75 -3.81
CA ILE A 124 3.40 -9.59 -4.84
C ILE A 124 2.76 -9.44 -6.20
N GLY A 125 1.44 -9.29 -6.24
CA GLY A 125 0.71 -9.07 -7.47
C GLY A 125 1.11 -7.77 -8.13
N ALA A 126 1.25 -6.65 -7.39
CA ALA A 126 1.66 -5.37 -7.97
C ALA A 126 3.02 -5.43 -8.68
N PRO A 127 4.13 -5.91 -8.07
CA PRO A 127 5.40 -6.02 -8.78
C PRO A 127 5.36 -7.04 -9.91
N LEU A 128 4.64 -8.16 -9.75
CA LEU A 128 4.49 -9.15 -10.82
C LEU A 128 3.74 -8.56 -12.02
N THR A 129 2.64 -7.82 -11.78
CA THR A 129 1.93 -7.09 -12.84
C THR A 129 2.80 -6.02 -13.46
N ALA A 130 3.62 -5.30 -12.67
CA ALA A 130 4.54 -4.32 -13.22
C ALA A 130 5.58 -4.97 -14.15
N ILE A 131 6.13 -6.13 -13.77
CA ILE A 131 7.05 -6.91 -14.60
C ILE A 131 6.36 -7.43 -15.88
N MET A 132 5.13 -7.94 -15.77
CA MET A 132 4.37 -8.44 -16.92
C MET A 132 4.02 -7.30 -17.89
N LEU A 133 3.57 -6.16 -17.38
CA LEU A 133 3.31 -4.96 -18.17
C LEU A 133 4.59 -4.45 -18.83
N TRP A 134 5.72 -4.47 -18.10
CA TRP A 134 7.05 -4.16 -18.62
C TRP A 134 7.58 -5.16 -19.65
N ARG A 135 7.03 -6.36 -19.75
CA ARG A 135 7.39 -7.31 -20.84
C ARG A 135 6.43 -7.22 -22.02
N GLN A 136 5.42 -6.33 -21.95
CA GLN A 136 4.26 -6.31 -22.86
C GLN A 136 3.54 -7.66 -22.97
N ASP A 137 3.78 -8.55 -22.01
CA ASP A 137 3.16 -9.86 -21.98
C ASP A 137 1.81 -9.70 -21.28
N LEU A 138 0.85 -9.17 -22.04
CA LEU A 138 -0.52 -8.95 -21.60
C LEU A 138 -1.34 -10.25 -21.60
N GLY A 139 -0.84 -11.30 -22.25
CA GLY A 139 -1.48 -12.62 -22.34
C GLY A 139 -1.84 -13.18 -20.96
N PRO A 140 -0.89 -13.30 -20.01
CA PRO A 140 -1.16 -13.78 -18.65
C PRO A 140 -2.15 -12.93 -17.87
N ILE A 141 -2.13 -11.60 -18.06
CA ILE A 141 -3.06 -10.68 -17.38
C ILE A 141 -4.47 -10.86 -17.94
N GLY A 142 -4.61 -10.91 -19.27
CA GLY A 142 -5.87 -11.19 -19.95
C GLY A 142 -6.44 -12.56 -19.57
N LEU A 143 -5.57 -13.59 -19.51
CA LEU A 143 -5.95 -14.94 -19.11
C LEU A 143 -6.40 -14.99 -17.64
N ALA A 144 -5.73 -14.26 -16.74
CA ALA A 144 -6.14 -14.17 -15.33
C ALA A 144 -7.49 -13.48 -15.17
N ILE A 145 -7.76 -12.42 -15.94
CA ILE A 145 -9.06 -11.73 -15.95
C ILE A 145 -10.15 -12.66 -16.50
N ALA A 146 -9.87 -13.37 -17.60
CA ALA A 146 -10.80 -14.32 -18.20
C ALA A 146 -11.12 -15.49 -17.25
N ALA A 147 -10.09 -16.06 -16.61
CA ALA A 147 -10.25 -17.11 -15.61
C ALA A 147 -11.06 -16.62 -14.39
N PHE A 148 -10.82 -15.39 -13.92
CA PHE A 148 -11.59 -14.80 -12.83
C PHE A 148 -13.05 -14.56 -13.23
N ALA A 149 -13.30 -14.07 -14.44
CA ALA A 149 -14.65 -13.90 -14.97
C ALA A 149 -15.39 -15.25 -15.05
N LEU A 150 -14.76 -16.29 -15.60
CA LEU A 150 -15.30 -17.64 -15.64
C LEU A 150 -15.57 -18.22 -14.25
N TRP A 151 -14.64 -18.02 -13.30
CA TRP A 151 -14.85 -18.44 -11.91
C TRP A 151 -16.05 -17.73 -11.27
N ARG A 152 -16.22 -16.44 -11.55
CA ARG A 152 -17.33 -15.64 -11.02
C ARG A 152 -18.67 -16.07 -11.64
N VAL A 153 -18.69 -16.39 -12.94
CA VAL A 153 -19.86 -16.95 -13.62
C VAL A 153 -20.20 -18.32 -13.05
N ARG A 154 -19.21 -19.22 -12.92
CA ARG A 154 -19.40 -20.54 -12.31
C ARG A 154 -19.98 -20.45 -10.91
N ARG A 155 -19.46 -19.54 -10.09
CA ARG A 155 -19.96 -19.35 -8.72
C ARG A 155 -21.41 -18.87 -8.70
N LYS A 156 -21.79 -17.96 -9.61
CA LYS A 156 -23.19 -17.54 -9.78
C LYS A 156 -24.08 -18.68 -10.27
N ASN A 157 -23.61 -19.51 -11.21
CA ASN A 157 -24.36 -20.67 -11.70
C ASN A 157 -24.63 -21.69 -10.58
N ILE A 158 -23.63 -21.94 -9.72
CA ILE A 158 -23.79 -22.81 -8.53
C ILE A 158 -24.77 -22.18 -7.54
N GLU A 159 -24.65 -20.88 -7.25
CA GLU A 159 -25.60 -20.16 -6.37
C GLU A 159 -27.03 -20.15 -6.93
N GLN A 160 -27.19 -20.19 -8.26
CA GLN A 160 -28.48 -20.25 -8.95
C GLN A 160 -28.99 -21.68 -9.20
N GLY A 161 -28.23 -22.70 -8.78
CA GLY A 161 -28.61 -24.12 -8.95
C GLY A 161 -28.61 -24.61 -10.40
N ILE A 162 -27.94 -23.90 -11.32
CA ILE A 162 -27.85 -24.26 -12.74
C ILE A 162 -26.79 -25.35 -12.94
N ASP A 163 -25.67 -25.26 -12.20
CA ASP A 163 -24.60 -26.26 -12.18
C ASP A 163 -24.45 -26.84 -10.76
N PRO A 164 -24.54 -28.17 -10.55
CA PRO A 164 -24.33 -28.81 -9.25
C PRO A 164 -22.86 -28.81 -8.79
#